data_AF-A0A519KVC3-F1
#
_entry.id   AF-A0A519KVC3-F1
#
_cell.length_a   1.000
_cell.length_b   1.000
_cell.length_c   1.000
_cell.angle_alpha   90.00
_cell.angle_beta   90.00
_cell.angle_gamma   90.00
#
_symmetry.space_group_name_H-M   'P 1'
#
loop_
_entity.id
_entity.type
_entity.pdbx_description
1 polymer ?
#
loop_
_entity_poly.entity_id
_entity_poly.type
_entity_poly.pdbx_seq_one_letter_code
_entity_poly.pdbx_strand_id
1 'polypeptide(L)'
;MTHLWFLYVLTLFCLAALILRAPFAALDRNGSWGRVVDRGTGALIGWWTPAVLAAPLALPLWLDPKWIAFFAVPTPDAGLIPNAAALIGFGSAFGLGFLLDRRRDLLARIAHGSPVWLIAAIALGVWAWILAGGPDLAPMVEPTQAKALAAVVVALAVWTSAFAAMGLCLRFLSGHSAARRYLADASYWVYILHLPLVMLAQVWVQDWAAPWWAKLAGVSLGVLAVCLLTYELMVRHGVLGRWLNGRRIPWRRPVDAVAVPAE
;
A
#
# COMPACT_ATOMS: atom_id res chain seq x y z
N MET A 1 -7.32 3.91 16.85
CA MET A 1 -7.47 3.71 15.39
C MET A 1 -6.58 2.51 15.00
N THR A 2 -6.86 1.30 15.51
CA THR A 2 -5.86 0.21 15.55
C THR A 2 -5.31 -0.16 14.18
N HIS A 3 -6.15 -0.59 13.24
CA HIS A 3 -5.71 -1.02 11.90
C HIS A 3 -6.26 -0.17 10.76
N LEU A 4 -7.37 0.56 11.01
CA LEU A 4 -8.03 1.42 10.04
C LEU A 4 -7.27 2.74 9.78
N TRP A 5 -6.10 2.92 10.40
CA TRP A 5 -5.27 4.11 10.25
C TRP A 5 -4.95 4.42 8.79
N PHE A 6 -4.77 3.40 7.95
CA PHE A 6 -4.44 3.59 6.54
C PHE A 6 -5.59 4.28 5.79
N LEU A 7 -6.84 3.89 6.05
CA LEU A 7 -8.01 4.55 5.44
C LEU A 7 -8.14 5.99 5.93
N TYR A 8 -7.95 6.23 7.22
CA TYR A 8 -7.98 7.57 7.78
C TYR A 8 -6.92 8.47 7.11
N VAL A 9 -5.67 8.02 7.02
CA VAL A 9 -4.58 8.76 6.35
C VAL A 9 -4.88 8.95 4.87
N LEU A 10 -5.41 7.93 4.19
CA LEU A 10 -5.79 8.03 2.79
C LEU A 10 -6.89 9.07 2.57
N THR A 11 -7.90 9.14 3.46
CA THR A 11 -8.93 10.18 3.37
C THR A 11 -8.36 11.58 3.53
N LEU A 12 -7.38 11.77 4.44
CA LEU A 12 -6.68 13.05 4.59
C LEU A 12 -5.95 13.43 3.30
N PHE A 13 -5.23 12.50 2.67
CA PHE A 13 -4.52 12.77 1.41
C PHE A 13 -5.47 13.04 0.25
N CYS A 14 -6.59 12.31 0.15
CA CYS A 14 -7.61 12.58 -0.85
C CYS A 14 -8.23 13.98 -0.67
N LEU A 15 -8.55 14.37 0.57
CA LEU A 15 -9.07 15.71 0.88
C LEU A 15 -8.04 16.79 0.53
N ALA A 16 -6.78 16.61 0.93
CA ALA A 16 -5.70 17.52 0.58
C ALA A 16 -5.55 17.66 -0.94
N ALA A 17 -5.58 16.55 -1.68
CA ALA A 17 -5.51 16.57 -3.14
C ALA A 17 -6.70 17.30 -3.78
N LEU A 18 -7.92 17.13 -3.26
CA LEU A 18 -9.11 17.84 -3.75
C LEU A 18 -9.02 19.35 -3.48
N ILE A 19 -8.60 19.74 -2.28
CA ILE A 19 -8.41 21.15 -1.90
C ILE A 19 -7.34 21.80 -2.79
N LEU A 20 -6.25 21.09 -3.06
CA LEU A 20 -5.17 21.58 -3.92
C LEU A 20 -5.58 21.58 -5.40
N ARG A 21 -6.47 20.69 -5.84
CA ARG A 21 -6.87 20.59 -7.25
C ARG A 21 -7.50 21.88 -7.79
N ALA A 22 -8.37 22.53 -7.02
CA ALA A 22 -9.06 23.75 -7.44
C ALA A 22 -8.11 24.93 -7.77
N PRO A 23 -7.18 25.33 -6.88
CA PRO A 23 -6.21 26.38 -7.21
C PRO A 23 -5.25 25.94 -8.32
N PHE A 24 -4.81 24.69 -8.36
CA PHE A 24 -3.96 24.19 -9.46
C PHE A 24 -4.67 24.30 -10.82
N ALA A 25 -5.95 23.94 -10.90
CA ALA A 25 -6.75 24.09 -12.11
C ALA A 25 -6.99 25.56 -12.49
N ALA A 26 -7.12 26.45 -11.50
CA ALA A 26 -7.26 27.89 -11.73
C ALA A 26 -5.95 28.52 -12.25
N LEU A 27 -4.79 28.06 -11.78
CA LEU A 27 -3.46 28.51 -12.22
C LEU A 27 -3.06 27.91 -13.57
N ASP A 28 -3.52 26.71 -13.92
CA ASP A 28 -3.17 26.01 -15.17
C ASP A 28 -4.10 26.36 -16.35
N ARG A 29 -4.54 27.62 -16.47
CA ARG A 29 -5.40 28.08 -17.59
C ARG A 29 -4.80 27.86 -18.98
N ASN A 30 -3.47 27.77 -19.08
CA ASN A 30 -2.74 27.61 -20.35
C ASN A 30 -2.13 26.20 -20.55
N GLY A 31 -2.38 25.24 -19.64
CA GLY A 31 -1.83 23.87 -19.70
C GLY A 31 -0.30 23.79 -19.55
N SER A 32 0.36 24.90 -19.17
CA SER A 32 1.81 24.96 -19.01
C SER A 32 2.28 24.24 -17.76
N TRP A 33 1.53 24.31 -16.67
CA TRP A 33 1.85 23.64 -15.41
C TRP A 33 1.73 22.14 -15.53
N GLY A 34 0.69 21.64 -16.20
CA GLY A 34 0.55 20.22 -16.52
C GLY A 34 1.80 19.65 -17.21
N ARG A 35 2.31 20.33 -18.25
CA ARG A 35 3.53 19.90 -18.96
C ARG A 35 4.78 19.91 -18.07
N VAL A 36 4.92 20.90 -17.19
CA VAL A 36 6.05 20.99 -16.24
C VAL A 36 6.00 19.82 -15.26
N VAL A 37 4.83 19.54 -14.69
CA VAL A 37 4.60 18.39 -13.80
C VAL A 37 4.89 17.07 -14.51
N ASP A 38 4.44 16.92 -15.75
CA ASP A 38 4.65 15.69 -16.53
C ASP A 38 6.14 15.50 -16.88
N ARG A 39 6.89 16.57 -17.17
CA ARG A 39 8.35 16.51 -17.36
C ARG A 39 9.06 16.17 -16.05
N GLY A 40 8.68 16.83 -14.95
CA GLY A 40 9.24 16.56 -13.62
C GLY A 40 9.02 15.11 -13.20
N THR A 41 7.81 14.57 -13.46
CA THR A 41 7.49 13.16 -13.22
C THR A 41 8.37 12.25 -14.08
N GLY A 42 8.53 12.56 -15.37
CA GLY A 42 9.41 11.81 -16.27
C GLY A 42 10.88 11.81 -15.83
N ALA A 43 11.37 12.88 -15.21
CA ALA A 43 12.72 12.98 -14.64
C ALA A 43 12.82 12.32 -13.25
N LEU A 44 11.73 12.28 -12.48
CA LEU A 44 11.70 11.61 -11.19
C LEU A 44 11.74 10.08 -11.37
N ILE A 45 11.05 9.52 -12.38
CA ILE A 45 10.99 8.07 -12.63
C ILE A 45 12.23 7.57 -13.38
N GLY A 46 13.11 6.89 -12.66
CA GLY A 46 14.37 6.30 -13.12
C GLY A 46 14.96 5.35 -12.08
N TRP A 47 16.23 4.96 -12.22
CA TRP A 47 16.89 4.10 -11.22
C TRP A 47 17.09 4.79 -9.86
N TRP A 48 17.09 6.13 -9.84
CA TRP A 48 17.29 6.96 -8.64
C TRP A 48 16.00 7.20 -7.85
N THR A 49 14.81 6.88 -8.40
CA THR A 49 13.53 7.23 -7.76
C THR A 49 13.42 6.71 -6.33
N PRO A 50 13.77 5.44 -6.02
CA PRO A 50 13.71 4.97 -4.65
C PRO A 50 14.61 5.76 -3.70
N ALA A 51 15.79 6.20 -4.16
CA ALA A 51 16.70 7.01 -3.35
C ALA A 51 16.16 8.42 -3.10
N VAL A 52 15.59 9.06 -4.12
CA VAL A 52 14.97 10.39 -4.01
C VAL A 52 13.79 10.37 -3.02
N LEU A 53 12.99 9.30 -3.04
CA LEU A 53 11.87 9.14 -2.10
C LEU A 53 12.30 8.67 -0.71
N ALA A 54 13.42 7.95 -0.60
CA ALA A 54 13.99 7.52 0.67
C ALA A 54 14.58 8.67 1.47
N ALA A 55 15.22 9.65 0.80
CA ALA A 55 15.86 10.78 1.47
C ALA A 55 14.93 11.55 2.44
N PRO A 56 13.72 12.00 2.04
CA PRO A 56 12.82 12.69 2.97
C PRO A 56 12.25 11.76 4.04
N LEU A 57 12.17 10.44 3.80
CA LEU A 57 11.69 9.46 4.76
C LEU A 57 12.75 9.12 5.82
N ALA A 58 14.04 9.11 5.47
CA ALA A 58 15.11 8.78 6.41
C ALA A 58 15.22 9.80 7.57
N LEU A 59 14.95 11.08 7.29
CA LEU A 59 15.05 12.15 8.27
C LEU A 59 14.10 11.97 9.49
N PRO A 60 12.78 11.79 9.32
CA PRO A 60 11.88 11.55 10.46
C PRO A 60 12.18 10.23 11.19
N LEU A 61 12.68 9.19 10.51
CA LEU A 61 13.09 7.95 11.18
C LEU A 61 14.31 8.17 12.09
N TRP A 62 15.30 8.94 11.62
CA TRP A 62 16.49 9.27 12.41
C TRP A 62 16.16 10.16 13.61
N LEU A 63 15.25 11.13 13.43
CA LEU A 63 14.90 12.09 14.48
C LEU A 63 13.90 11.54 15.51
N ASP A 64 13.14 10.48 15.19
CA ASP A 64 12.12 9.94 16.10
C ASP A 64 12.75 9.06 17.20
N PRO A 65 12.74 9.46 18.48
CA PRO A 65 13.32 8.66 19.58
C PRO A 65 12.52 7.39 19.88
N LYS A 66 11.29 7.27 19.37
CA LYS A 66 10.43 6.09 19.53
C LYS A 66 10.54 5.13 18.34
N TRP A 67 11.44 5.41 17.39
CA TRP A 67 11.56 4.61 16.20
C TRP A 67 12.12 3.22 16.51
N ILE A 68 11.32 2.20 16.20
CA ILE A 68 11.70 0.79 16.28
C ILE A 68 12.03 0.32 14.87
N ALA A 69 13.31 0.10 14.58
CA ALA A 69 13.79 -0.20 13.23
C ALA A 69 13.17 -1.47 12.63
N PHE A 70 12.85 -2.47 13.46
CA PHE A 70 12.20 -3.71 13.05
C PHE A 70 10.86 -3.49 12.34
N PHE A 71 10.07 -2.47 12.74
CA PHE A 71 8.78 -2.16 12.10
C PHE A 71 8.90 -1.26 10.87
N ALA A 72 10.12 -0.89 10.47
CA ALA A 72 10.40 0.02 9.37
C ALA A 72 9.73 1.40 9.53
N VAL A 73 8.60 1.65 8.87
CA VAL A 73 7.86 2.93 8.95
C VAL A 73 6.82 2.86 10.07
N PRO A 74 6.91 3.70 11.11
CA PRO A 74 5.92 3.70 12.20
C PRO A 74 4.51 3.97 11.70
N THR A 75 3.59 3.04 11.95
CA THR A 75 2.18 3.20 11.59
C THR A 75 1.48 4.17 12.56
N PRO A 76 0.58 5.05 12.09
CA PRO A 76 -0.17 5.98 12.93
C PRO A 76 -1.39 5.29 13.58
N ASP A 77 -1.16 4.25 14.38
CA ASP A 77 -2.18 3.44 15.05
C ASP A 77 -2.53 3.94 16.47
N ALA A 78 -1.60 4.65 17.11
CA ALA A 78 -1.70 5.15 18.49
C ALA A 78 -2.30 6.57 18.66
N GLY A 79 -2.63 7.28 17.57
CA GLY A 79 -3.09 8.68 17.66
C GLY A 79 -3.97 9.14 16.49
N LEU A 80 -4.62 10.29 16.65
CA LEU A 80 -5.39 10.95 15.58
C LEU A 80 -4.50 11.71 14.61
N ILE A 81 -3.37 12.24 15.08
CA ILE A 81 -2.42 12.97 14.23
C ILE A 81 -1.38 11.96 13.73
N PRO A 82 -1.26 11.73 12.40
CA PRO A 82 -0.26 10.81 11.89
C PRO A 82 1.15 11.33 12.18
N ASN A 83 2.06 10.42 12.52
CA ASN A 83 3.45 10.78 12.75
C ASN A 83 4.13 11.26 11.45
N ALA A 84 5.23 12.00 11.58
CA ALA A 84 5.92 12.60 10.44
C ALA A 84 6.41 11.57 9.41
N ALA A 85 6.92 10.42 9.86
CA ALA A 85 7.39 9.36 8.97
C ALA A 85 6.23 8.77 8.14
N ALA A 86 5.06 8.57 8.76
CA ALA A 86 3.85 8.11 8.07
C ALA A 86 3.34 9.15 7.06
N LEU A 87 3.29 10.44 7.43
CA LEU A 87 2.86 11.51 6.53
C LEU A 87 3.78 11.60 5.30
N ILE A 88 5.09 11.57 5.52
CA ILE A 88 6.08 11.66 4.44
C ILE A 88 6.06 10.38 3.60
N GLY A 89 6.22 9.21 4.21
CA GLY A 89 6.28 7.93 3.49
C GLY A 89 5.01 7.64 2.68
N PHE A 90 3.84 7.65 3.33
CA PHE A 90 2.58 7.36 2.64
C PHE A 90 2.12 8.52 1.76
N GLY A 91 2.40 9.77 2.15
CA GLY A 91 2.07 10.95 1.34
C GLY A 91 2.89 11.02 0.06
N SER A 92 4.19 10.72 0.12
CA SER A 92 5.03 10.57 -1.07
C SER A 92 4.55 9.43 -1.97
N ALA A 93 4.09 8.31 -1.40
CA ALA A 93 3.58 7.18 -2.17
C ALA A 93 2.27 7.55 -2.89
N PHE A 94 1.35 8.22 -2.17
CA PHE A 94 0.11 8.75 -2.74
C PHE A 94 0.38 9.78 -3.84
N GLY A 95 1.28 10.74 -3.58
CA GLY A 95 1.66 11.77 -4.54
C GLY A 95 2.30 11.18 -5.79
N LEU A 96 3.22 10.23 -5.64
CA LEU A 96 3.81 9.51 -6.76
C LEU A 96 2.74 8.78 -7.59
N GLY A 97 1.80 8.09 -6.94
CA GLY A 97 0.68 7.44 -7.61
C GLY A 97 -0.18 8.43 -8.39
N PHE A 98 -0.47 9.60 -7.81
CA PHE A 98 -1.21 10.67 -8.49
C PHE A 98 -0.47 11.21 -9.71
N LEU A 99 0.85 11.37 -9.63
CA LEU A 99 1.68 11.80 -10.77
C LEU A 99 1.75 10.72 -11.86
N LEU A 100 1.89 9.45 -11.47
CA LEU A 100 1.92 8.31 -12.40
C LEU A 100 0.59 8.10 -13.13
N ASP A 101 -0.55 8.49 -12.52
CA ASP A 101 -1.85 8.42 -13.21
C ASP A 101 -1.91 9.32 -14.45
N ARG A 102 -1.21 10.46 -14.44
CA ARG A 102 -1.06 11.35 -15.60
C ARG A 102 -0.09 10.79 -16.65
N ARG A 103 0.92 10.04 -16.22
CA ARG A 103 2.02 9.51 -17.05
C ARG A 103 2.14 8.00 -16.92
N ARG A 104 1.06 7.30 -17.27
CA ARG A 104 0.98 5.83 -17.21
C ARG A 104 2.01 5.13 -18.11
N ASP A 105 2.53 5.83 -19.12
CA ASP A 105 3.65 5.37 -19.96
C ASP A 105 4.90 5.03 -19.14
N LEU A 106 5.11 5.71 -18.01
CA LEU A 106 6.28 5.50 -17.15
C LEU A 106 6.18 4.18 -16.35
N LEU A 107 4.99 3.59 -16.23
CA LEU A 107 4.82 2.27 -15.60
C LEU A 107 5.62 1.20 -16.35
N ALA A 108 5.78 1.32 -17.68
CA ALA A 108 6.62 0.41 -18.44
C ALA A 108 8.09 0.47 -17.98
N ARG A 109 8.61 1.66 -17.64
CA ARG A 109 9.97 1.80 -17.10
C ARG A 109 10.11 1.10 -15.75
N ILE A 110 9.10 1.25 -14.87
CA ILE A 110 9.02 0.57 -13.57
C ILE A 110 8.82 -0.96 -13.71
N ALA A 111 8.22 -1.42 -14.81
CA ALA A 111 8.20 -2.84 -15.13
C ALA A 111 9.60 -3.32 -15.53
N HIS A 112 10.26 -2.63 -16.47
CA HIS A 112 11.54 -3.08 -17.02
C HIS A 112 12.68 -3.17 -15.98
N GLY A 113 12.79 -2.21 -15.07
CA GLY A 113 13.82 -2.25 -14.02
C GLY A 113 13.51 -3.15 -12.83
N SER A 114 12.38 -3.85 -12.81
CA SER A 114 11.92 -4.67 -11.65
C SER A 114 12.97 -5.64 -11.10
N PRO A 115 13.83 -6.30 -11.90
CA PRO A 115 14.85 -7.20 -11.35
C PRO A 115 15.90 -6.44 -10.53
N VAL A 116 16.29 -5.25 -10.97
CA VAL A 116 17.27 -4.42 -10.26
C VAL A 116 16.70 -3.97 -8.93
N TRP A 117 15.45 -3.48 -8.93
CA TRP A 117 14.77 -3.11 -7.69
C TRP A 117 14.56 -4.30 -6.77
N LEU A 118 14.29 -5.49 -7.30
CA LEU A 118 14.15 -6.71 -6.49
C LEU A 118 15.47 -7.11 -5.81
N ILE A 119 16.58 -7.10 -6.55
CA ILE A 119 17.91 -7.39 -5.98
C ILE A 119 18.25 -6.36 -4.91
N ALA A 120 18.03 -5.08 -5.19
CA ALA A 120 18.25 -4.00 -4.23
C ALA A 120 17.36 -4.15 -2.99
N ALA A 121 16.08 -4.48 -3.17
CA ALA A 121 15.14 -4.70 -2.07
C ALA A 121 15.57 -5.84 -1.14
N ILE A 122 16.05 -6.95 -1.71
CA ILE A 122 16.56 -8.08 -0.93
C ILE A 122 17.84 -7.67 -0.19
N ALA A 123 18.81 -7.08 -0.88
CA ALA A 123 20.09 -6.69 -0.28
C ALA A 123 19.90 -5.64 0.84
N LEU A 124 19.13 -4.58 0.57
CA LEU A 124 18.83 -3.53 1.53
C LEU A 124 17.93 -4.02 2.65
N GLY A 125 16.99 -4.93 2.38
CA GLY A 125 16.13 -5.54 3.39
C GLY A 125 16.92 -6.41 4.37
N VAL A 126 17.85 -7.23 3.88
CA VAL A 126 18.77 -8.01 4.72
C VAL A 126 19.67 -7.08 5.54
N TRP A 127 20.19 -6.02 4.93
CA TRP A 127 21.03 -5.07 5.65
C TRP A 127 20.24 -4.30 6.73
N ALA A 128 19.03 -3.86 6.41
CA ALA A 128 18.10 -3.25 7.36
C ALA A 128 17.81 -4.18 8.54
N TRP A 129 17.57 -5.47 8.27
CA TRP A 129 17.35 -6.48 9.30
C TRP A 129 18.53 -6.62 10.25
N ILE A 130 19.75 -6.67 9.71
CA ILE A 130 20.99 -6.77 10.50
C ILE A 130 21.17 -5.50 11.36
N LEU A 131 20.94 -4.31 10.78
CA LEU A 131 21.05 -3.04 11.50
C LEU A 131 19.98 -2.87 12.58
N ALA A 132 18.80 -3.46 12.38
CA ALA A 132 17.72 -3.50 13.37
C ALA A 132 17.96 -4.50 14.51
N GLY A 133 19.02 -5.33 14.45
CA GLY A 133 19.29 -6.35 15.47
C GLY A 133 18.36 -7.58 15.38
N GLY A 134 17.66 -7.77 14.27
CA GLY A 134 16.67 -8.83 14.10
C GLY A 134 15.29 -8.45 14.65
N PRO A 135 14.56 -9.36 15.32
CA PRO A 135 13.25 -9.09 15.89
C PRO A 135 13.33 -8.28 17.20
N ASP A 136 14.15 -7.22 17.21
CA ASP A 136 14.29 -6.32 18.35
C ASP A 136 13.18 -5.27 18.34
N LEU A 137 12.49 -5.16 19.48
CA LEU A 137 11.41 -4.21 19.68
C LEU A 137 11.88 -2.97 20.45
N ALA A 138 13.17 -2.90 20.82
CA ALA A 138 13.75 -1.75 21.46
C ALA A 138 13.83 -0.55 20.49
N PRO A 139 13.38 0.65 20.90
CA PRO A 139 13.52 1.84 20.08
C PRO A 139 14.98 2.30 20.03
N MET A 140 15.41 2.82 18.88
CA MET A 140 16.69 3.48 18.72
C MET A 140 16.60 4.92 19.24
N VAL A 141 16.80 5.09 20.56
CA VAL A 141 16.54 6.37 21.24
C VAL A 141 17.53 7.45 20.81
N GLU A 142 18.84 7.20 20.94
CA GLU A 142 19.88 8.20 20.68
C GLU A 142 20.11 8.42 19.16
N PRO A 143 20.28 9.68 18.70
CA PRO A 143 20.53 10.01 17.30
C PRO A 143 21.99 9.73 16.89
N THR A 144 22.40 8.47 17.00
CA THR A 144 23.75 7.99 16.67
C THR A 144 23.95 7.87 15.16
N GLN A 145 25.21 7.72 14.73
CA GLN A 145 25.55 7.40 13.34
C GLN A 145 24.95 6.04 12.92
N ALA A 146 24.89 5.07 13.84
CA ALA A 146 24.26 3.78 13.60
C ALA A 146 22.76 3.92 13.30
N LYS A 147 22.05 4.76 14.06
CA LYS A 147 20.64 5.08 13.80
C LYS A 147 20.45 5.79 12.45
N ALA A 148 21.32 6.74 12.11
CA ALA A 148 21.27 7.43 10.82
C ALA A 148 21.44 6.46 9.65
N LEU A 149 22.42 5.55 9.75
CA LEU A 149 22.64 4.50 8.75
C LEU A 149 21.43 3.57 8.65
N ALA A 150 20.91 3.10 9.78
CA ALA A 150 19.71 2.26 9.82
C ALA A 150 18.52 2.97 9.16
N ALA A 151 18.28 4.25 9.46
CA ALA A 151 17.19 5.03 8.90
C ALA A 151 17.29 5.16 7.37
N VAL A 152 18.49 5.43 6.84
CA VAL A 152 18.73 5.50 5.40
C VAL A 152 18.52 4.15 4.72
N VAL A 153 19.11 3.09 5.28
CA VAL A 153 19.01 1.73 4.71
C VAL A 153 17.57 1.23 4.74
N VAL A 154 16.85 1.43 5.85
CA VAL A 154 15.43 1.09 5.97
C VAL A 154 14.59 1.89 4.96
N ALA A 155 14.79 3.20 4.85
CA ALA A 155 14.05 4.01 3.88
C ALA A 155 14.29 3.55 2.43
N LEU A 156 15.54 3.23 2.07
CA LEU A 156 15.87 2.67 0.76
C LEU A 156 15.25 1.29 0.56
N ALA A 157 15.26 0.42 1.57
CA ALA A 157 14.64 -0.90 1.52
C ALA A 157 13.13 -0.80 1.29
N VAL A 158 12.44 0.12 1.98
CA VAL A 158 11.00 0.38 1.81
C VAL A 158 10.68 0.75 0.38
N TRP A 159 11.38 1.74 -0.19
CA TRP A 159 11.06 2.21 -1.54
C TRP A 159 11.48 1.22 -2.64
N THR A 160 12.65 0.59 -2.52
CA THR A 160 13.07 -0.43 -3.48
C THR A 160 12.14 -1.65 -3.45
N SER A 161 11.66 -2.07 -2.27
CA SER A 161 10.66 -3.12 -2.13
C SER A 161 9.33 -2.74 -2.79
N ALA A 162 8.86 -1.51 -2.59
CA ALA A 162 7.64 -1.01 -3.21
C ALA A 162 7.74 -1.00 -4.76
N PHE A 163 8.86 -0.51 -5.30
CA PHE A 163 9.11 -0.50 -6.75
C PHE A 163 9.29 -1.91 -7.32
N ALA A 164 9.97 -2.80 -6.60
CA ALA A 164 10.08 -4.21 -6.97
C ALA A 164 8.71 -4.87 -7.05
N ALA A 165 7.88 -4.74 -6.00
CA ALA A 165 6.53 -5.29 -5.96
C ALA A 165 5.66 -4.74 -7.09
N MET A 166 5.66 -3.42 -7.29
CA MET A 166 4.92 -2.77 -8.38
C MET A 166 5.37 -3.26 -9.75
N GLY A 167 6.69 -3.30 -10.00
CA GLY A 167 7.26 -3.77 -11.26
C GLY A 167 6.94 -5.24 -11.54
N LEU A 168 7.02 -6.11 -10.53
CA LEU A 168 6.65 -7.52 -10.65
C LEU A 168 5.16 -7.68 -10.98
N CYS A 169 4.27 -6.95 -10.30
CA CYS A 169 2.84 -6.94 -10.61
C CYS A 169 2.57 -6.47 -12.04
N LEU A 170 3.25 -5.42 -12.52
CA LEU A 170 3.10 -4.92 -13.89
C LEU A 170 3.58 -5.95 -14.94
N ARG A 171 4.64 -6.70 -14.65
CA ARG A 171 5.17 -7.71 -15.58
C ARG A 171 4.35 -8.99 -15.62
N PHE A 172 3.96 -9.50 -14.45
CA PHE A 172 3.40 -10.84 -14.33
C PHE A 172 1.88 -10.85 -14.14
N LEU A 173 1.29 -9.74 -13.69
CA LEU A 173 -0.12 -9.68 -13.29
C LEU A 173 -0.96 -8.65 -14.07
N SER A 174 -0.42 -8.01 -15.11
CA SER A 174 -1.09 -6.96 -15.90
C SER A 174 -2.18 -7.45 -16.85
N GLY A 175 -2.15 -8.72 -17.27
CA GLY A 175 -3.20 -9.29 -18.11
C GLY A 175 -4.54 -9.43 -17.40
N HIS A 176 -5.65 -9.40 -18.14
CA HIS A 176 -6.98 -9.62 -17.56
C HIS A 176 -7.10 -11.01 -16.92
N SER A 177 -7.69 -11.07 -15.72
CA SER A 177 -8.05 -12.32 -15.04
C SER A 177 -9.22 -12.08 -14.10
N ALA A 178 -10.28 -12.88 -14.26
CA ALA A 178 -11.45 -12.81 -13.39
C ALA A 178 -11.12 -13.08 -11.93
N ALA A 179 -10.24 -14.05 -11.64
CA ALA A 179 -9.80 -14.37 -10.28
C ALA A 179 -9.03 -13.20 -9.65
N ARG A 180 -8.08 -12.60 -10.39
CA ARG A 180 -7.32 -11.43 -9.90
C ARG A 180 -8.22 -10.22 -9.68
N ARG A 181 -9.20 -9.99 -10.58
CA ARG A 181 -10.22 -8.95 -10.40
C ARG A 181 -11.04 -9.19 -9.14
N TYR A 182 -11.51 -10.41 -8.92
CA TYR A 182 -12.26 -10.78 -7.72
C TYR A 182 -11.46 -10.52 -6.44
N LEU A 183 -10.19 -10.96 -6.38
CA LEU A 183 -9.34 -10.74 -5.23
C LEU A 183 -9.04 -9.25 -5.00
N ALA A 184 -8.86 -8.47 -6.06
CA ALA A 184 -8.69 -7.02 -5.96
C ALA A 184 -9.95 -6.35 -5.38
N ASP A 185 -11.13 -6.74 -5.87
CA ASP A 185 -12.41 -6.19 -5.38
C ASP A 185 -12.71 -6.65 -3.94
N ALA A 186 -12.23 -7.83 -3.52
CA ALA A 186 -12.37 -8.34 -2.15
C ALA A 186 -11.35 -7.75 -1.15
N SER A 187 -10.20 -7.25 -1.64
CA SER A 187 -9.09 -6.81 -0.80
C SER A 187 -9.48 -5.75 0.24
N TYR A 188 -10.40 -4.85 -0.10
CA TYR A 188 -10.89 -3.82 0.81
C TYR A 188 -11.71 -4.41 1.96
N TRP A 189 -12.56 -5.40 1.68
CA TRP A 189 -13.33 -6.10 2.72
C TRP A 189 -12.43 -6.95 3.62
N VAL A 190 -11.48 -7.67 3.01
CA VAL A 190 -10.45 -8.41 3.74
C VAL A 190 -9.70 -7.46 4.67
N TYR A 191 -9.29 -6.27 4.20
CA TYR A 191 -8.62 -5.28 5.02
C TYR A 191 -9.43 -4.84 6.24
N ILE A 192 -10.75 -4.67 6.12
CA ILE A 192 -11.62 -4.27 7.24
C ILE A 192 -11.76 -5.40 8.28
N LEU A 193 -11.92 -6.65 7.84
CA LEU A 193 -12.27 -7.75 8.74
C LEU A 193 -11.07 -8.58 9.23
N HIS A 194 -9.96 -8.61 8.51
CA HIS A 194 -8.91 -9.60 8.79
C HIS A 194 -8.33 -9.44 10.20
N LEU A 195 -8.01 -8.23 10.67
CA LEU A 195 -7.32 -8.07 11.95
C LEU A 195 -8.13 -8.58 13.15
N PRO A 196 -9.40 -8.18 13.38
CA PRO A 196 -10.15 -8.72 14.51
C PRO A 196 -10.32 -10.25 14.42
N LEU A 197 -10.47 -10.80 13.21
CA LEU A 197 -10.55 -12.24 13.00
C LEU A 197 -9.22 -12.94 13.32
N VAL A 198 -8.08 -12.37 12.91
CA VAL A 198 -6.75 -12.88 13.26
C VAL A 198 -6.56 -12.86 14.78
N MET A 199 -6.93 -11.78 15.46
CA MET A 199 -6.81 -11.69 16.92
C MET A 199 -7.63 -12.77 17.62
N LEU A 200 -8.87 -12.99 17.19
CA LEU A 200 -9.73 -14.05 17.74
C LEU A 200 -9.15 -15.45 17.46
N ALA A 201 -8.70 -15.69 16.23
CA ALA A 201 -8.10 -16.97 15.84
C ALA A 201 -6.78 -17.24 16.58
N GLN A 202 -5.98 -16.21 16.86
CA GLN A 202 -4.76 -16.32 17.66
C GLN A 202 -5.08 -16.76 19.09
N VAL A 203 -6.06 -16.14 19.75
CA VAL A 203 -6.51 -16.56 21.10
C VAL A 203 -7.03 -18.00 21.08
N TRP A 204 -7.73 -18.41 20.02
CA TRP A 204 -8.29 -19.76 19.92
C TRP A 204 -7.22 -20.85 19.72
N VAL A 205 -6.16 -20.54 18.97
CA VAL A 205 -5.10 -21.49 18.59
C VAL A 205 -3.87 -21.41 19.53
N GLN A 206 -3.84 -20.45 20.46
CA GLN A 206 -2.68 -20.19 21.32
C GLN A 206 -2.21 -21.47 22.07
N ASP A 207 -3.13 -22.23 22.65
CA ASP A 207 -2.86 -23.39 23.49
C ASP A 207 -2.71 -24.70 22.70
N TRP A 208 -2.90 -24.68 21.38
CA TRP A 208 -2.80 -25.89 20.58
C TRP A 208 -1.36 -26.40 20.55
N ALA A 209 -1.16 -27.71 20.68
CA ALA A 209 0.16 -28.35 20.60
C ALA A 209 0.70 -28.48 19.15
N ALA A 210 0.36 -27.54 18.26
CA ALA A 210 0.79 -27.51 16.87
C ALA A 210 2.05 -26.64 16.69
N PRO A 211 2.94 -26.97 15.73
CA PRO A 211 4.09 -26.13 15.42
C PRO A 211 3.65 -24.76 14.86
N TRP A 212 4.50 -23.74 15.02
CA TRP A 212 4.16 -22.35 14.69
C TRP A 212 3.73 -22.15 13.23
N TRP A 213 4.33 -22.88 12.27
CA TRP A 213 3.99 -22.74 10.85
C TRP A 213 2.59 -23.28 10.54
N ALA A 214 2.16 -24.33 11.25
CA ALA A 214 0.82 -24.89 11.11
C ALA A 214 -0.23 -23.92 11.69
N LYS A 215 0.07 -23.32 12.84
CA LYS A 215 -0.77 -22.26 13.43
C LYS A 215 -0.87 -21.06 12.49
N LEU A 216 0.26 -20.59 11.95
CA LEU A 216 0.31 -19.46 11.03
C LEU A 216 -0.49 -19.72 9.76
N ALA A 217 -0.27 -20.88 9.11
CA ALA A 217 -0.99 -21.25 7.89
C ALA A 217 -2.49 -21.43 8.17
N GLY A 218 -2.85 -22.12 9.25
CA GLY A 218 -4.24 -22.34 9.65
C GLY A 218 -4.99 -21.04 9.93
N VAL A 219 -4.40 -20.14 10.73
CA VAL A 219 -4.98 -18.83 11.03
C VAL A 219 -5.08 -17.99 9.75
N SER A 220 -4.02 -17.90 8.96
CA SER A 220 -3.99 -17.06 7.75
C SER A 220 -5.00 -17.53 6.70
N LEU A 221 -5.02 -18.83 6.38
CA LEU A 221 -5.94 -19.40 5.40
C LEU A 221 -7.38 -19.41 5.91
N GLY A 222 -7.58 -19.71 7.20
CA GLY A 222 -8.91 -19.72 7.82
C GLY A 222 -9.53 -18.32 7.82
N VAL A 223 -8.78 -17.30 8.27
CA VAL A 223 -9.27 -15.91 8.26
C VAL A 223 -9.49 -15.43 6.83
N LEU A 224 -8.58 -15.72 5.90
CA LEU A 224 -8.76 -15.36 4.49
C LEU A 224 -10.03 -16.00 3.91
N ALA A 225 -10.27 -17.28 4.19
CA ALA A 225 -11.47 -17.98 3.74
C ALA A 225 -12.75 -17.34 4.31
N VAL A 226 -12.78 -17.03 5.61
CA VAL A 226 -13.91 -16.33 6.25
C VAL A 226 -14.13 -14.96 5.61
N CYS A 227 -13.08 -14.18 5.38
CA CYS A 227 -13.19 -12.88 4.71
C CYS A 227 -13.73 -13.01 3.28
N LEU A 228 -13.27 -13.98 2.50
CA LEU A 228 -13.75 -14.19 1.12
C LEU A 228 -15.19 -14.70 1.07
N LEU A 229 -15.57 -15.60 1.97
CA LEU A 229 -16.95 -16.10 2.07
C LEU A 229 -17.91 -14.99 2.47
N THR A 230 -17.57 -14.21 3.50
CA THR A 230 -18.40 -13.08 3.93
C THR A 230 -18.46 -11.98 2.85
N TYR A 231 -17.38 -11.75 2.11
CA TYR A 231 -17.39 -10.85 0.96
C TYR A 231 -18.38 -11.31 -0.13
N GLU A 232 -18.31 -12.58 -0.53
CA GLU A 232 -19.17 -13.14 -1.57
C GLU A 232 -20.65 -13.07 -1.18
N LEU A 233 -20.96 -13.40 0.07
CA LEU A 233 -22.34 -13.47 0.56
C LEU A 233 -22.93 -12.08 0.88
N MET A 234 -22.16 -11.21 1.54
CA MET A 234 -22.69 -9.96 2.11
C MET A 234 -22.38 -8.73 1.27
N VAL A 235 -21.21 -8.69 0.63
CA VAL A 235 -20.74 -7.49 -0.07
C VAL A 235 -21.07 -7.58 -1.55
N ARG A 236 -20.50 -8.54 -2.27
CA ARG A 236 -20.55 -8.61 -3.75
C ARG A 236 -21.98 -8.56 -4.29
N HIS A 237 -22.87 -9.31 -3.66
CA HIS A 237 -24.27 -9.43 -4.07
C HIS A 237 -25.24 -8.63 -3.20
N GLY A 238 -24.76 -8.07 -2.08
CA GLY A 238 -25.56 -7.34 -1.11
C GLY A 238 -25.61 -5.83 -1.35
N VAL A 239 -26.33 -5.14 -0.46
CA VAL A 239 -26.43 -3.67 -0.48
C VAL A 239 -25.09 -3.02 -0.13
N LEU A 240 -24.28 -3.69 0.71
CA LEU A 240 -22.92 -3.27 1.07
C LEU A 240 -22.00 -3.14 -0.15
N GLY A 241 -22.17 -3.95 -1.20
CA GLY A 241 -21.42 -3.81 -2.45
C GLY A 241 -21.68 -2.49 -3.18
N ARG A 242 -22.89 -1.93 -3.09
CA ARG A 242 -23.15 -0.59 -3.64
C ARG A 242 -22.37 0.50 -2.91
N TRP A 243 -22.22 0.36 -1.60
CA TRP A 243 -21.55 1.35 -0.77
C TRP A 243 -20.02 1.22 -0.84
N LEU A 244 -19.50 -0.02 -0.76
CA LEU A 244 -18.06 -0.30 -0.72
C LEU A 244 -17.43 -0.34 -2.12
N ASN A 245 -18.09 -0.95 -3.11
CA ASN A 245 -17.54 -1.14 -4.45
C ASN A 245 -18.13 -0.18 -5.49
N GLY A 246 -19.06 0.69 -5.08
CA GLY A 246 -19.80 1.58 -6.00
C GLY A 246 -20.74 0.87 -6.97
N ARG A 247 -20.79 -0.48 -6.94
CA ARG A 247 -21.58 -1.30 -7.86
C ARG A 247 -21.97 -2.62 -7.21
N ARG A 248 -23.21 -3.05 -7.48
CA ARG A 248 -23.70 -4.38 -7.13
C ARG A 248 -23.52 -5.32 -8.32
N ILE A 249 -22.92 -6.49 -8.09
CA ILE A 249 -22.91 -7.55 -9.09
C ILE A 249 -24.10 -8.46 -8.76
N PRO A 250 -25.14 -8.54 -9.61
CA PRO A 250 -26.29 -9.39 -9.35
C PRO A 250 -25.91 -10.88 -9.44
N TRP A 251 -26.55 -11.71 -8.62
CA TRP A 251 -26.32 -13.16 -8.54
C TRP A 251 -26.66 -13.90 -9.85
N ARG A 252 -27.55 -13.30 -10.65
CA ARG A 252 -27.95 -13.78 -11.97
C ARG A 252 -27.53 -12.74 -13.00
N ARG A 253 -26.99 -13.19 -14.15
CA ARG A 253 -26.81 -12.31 -15.30
C ARG A 253 -28.15 -11.64 -15.61
N PRO A 254 -28.21 -10.32 -15.85
CA PRO A 254 -29.40 -9.70 -16.40
C PRO A 254 -29.76 -10.48 -17.67
N VAL A 255 -31.01 -10.90 -17.78
CA VAL A 255 -31.52 -11.41 -19.05
C VAL A 255 -31.48 -10.22 -19.99
N ASP A 256 -30.67 -10.29 -21.05
CA ASP A 256 -30.66 -9.26 -22.08
C ASP A 256 -32.11 -9.10 -22.56
N ALA A 257 -32.66 -7.89 -22.44
CA ALA A 257 -33.99 -7.61 -22.95
C ALA A 257 -33.96 -7.86 -24.45
N VAL A 258 -34.63 -8.92 -24.89
CA VAL A 258 -34.86 -9.19 -26.32
C VAL A 258 -35.55 -7.95 -26.88
N ALA A 259 -34.88 -7.24 -27.78
CA ALA A 259 -35.48 -6.12 -28.48
C ALA A 259 -36.71 -6.66 -29.23
N VAL A 260 -37.90 -6.23 -28.78
CA VAL A 260 -39.15 -6.53 -29.48
C VAL A 260 -39.07 -5.80 -30.82
N PRO A 261 -39.16 -6.50 -31.98
CA PRO A 261 -39.21 -5.82 -33.25
C PRO A 261 -40.45 -4.93 -33.26
N ALA A 262 -40.26 -3.66 -33.62
CA ALA A 262 -41.36 -2.73 -33.82
C ALA A 262 -42.19 -3.23 -35.01
N GLU A 263 -43.45 -3.59 -34.75
CA GLU A 263 -44.48 -3.72 -35.78
C GLU A 263 -44.99 -2.34 -36.21
#